data_AF-T0M0F3-F1
#
_entry.id   AF-T0M0F3-F1
#
_cell.length_a   1.000
_cell.length_b   1.000
_cell.length_c   1.000
_cell.angle_alpha   90.00
_cell.angle_beta   90.00
_cell.angle_gamma   90.00
#
_symmetry.space_group_name_H-M   'P 1'
#
loop_
_entity.id
_entity.type
_entity.pdbx_description
1 polymer ?
#
loop_
_entity_poly.entity_id
_entity_poly.type
_entity_poly.pdbx_seq_one_letter_code
_entity_poly.pdbx_strand_id
1 'polypeptide(L)'
;MKIVRFTVVFFAILDAAAHLYALPGAAPLVTFWLEIEVSAFIVISMVFLLGLKIWYIPSVIFTLFNLLVYFISGITALPPISVSPLVGHVEFLQYSFGRAFSLVGWLYIIIVGLILIRYDRGSKLNDLMKQDTN
;
A
#
# COMPACT_ATOMS: atom_id res chain seq x y z
N MET A 1 -4.16 14.06 -15.27
CA MET A 1 -3.29 13.43 -14.23
C MET A 1 -3.71 13.74 -12.80
N LYS A 2 -4.09 14.98 -12.43
CA LYS A 2 -4.51 15.30 -11.04
C LYS A 2 -5.64 14.40 -10.49
N ILE A 3 -6.69 14.18 -11.27
CA ILE A 3 -7.82 13.29 -10.89
C ILE A 3 -7.33 11.85 -10.68
N VAL A 4 -6.45 11.36 -11.55
CA VAL A 4 -5.88 9.99 -11.47
C VAL A 4 -4.98 9.83 -10.24
N ARG A 5 -4.25 10.88 -9.84
CA ARG A 5 -3.52 10.88 -8.57
C ARG A 5 -4.47 10.80 -7.37
N PHE A 6 -5.59 11.52 -7.44
CA PHE A 6 -6.58 11.52 -6.37
C PHE A 6 -7.26 10.16 -6.21
N THR A 7 -7.49 9.41 -7.28
CA THR A 7 -8.03 8.05 -7.15
C THR A 7 -7.05 7.11 -6.45
N VAL A 8 -5.74 7.26 -6.66
CA VAL A 8 -4.71 6.50 -5.91
C VAL A 8 -4.78 6.81 -4.41
N VAL A 9 -4.95 8.08 -4.05
CA VAL A 9 -5.14 8.51 -2.65
C VAL A 9 -6.40 7.90 -2.05
N PHE A 10 -7.50 7.92 -2.78
CA PHE A 10 -8.76 7.32 -2.32
C PHE A 10 -8.60 5.84 -1.98
N PHE A 11 -7.95 5.06 -2.86
CA PHE A 11 -7.74 3.63 -2.61
C PHE A 11 -6.75 3.34 -1.48
N ALA A 12 -5.73 4.18 -1.30
CA ALA A 12 -4.79 4.01 -0.19
C ALA A 12 -5.39 4.43 1.17
N ILE A 13 -6.28 5.42 1.21
CA ILE A 13 -7.07 5.74 2.41
C ILE A 13 -8.08 4.63 2.71
N LEU A 14 -8.74 4.09 1.66
CA LEU A 14 -9.63 2.95 1.83
C LEU A 14 -8.91 1.75 2.43
N ASP A 15 -7.70 1.45 1.95
CA ASP A 15 -6.85 0.39 2.49
C ASP A 15 -6.52 0.62 3.98
N ALA A 16 -6.08 1.84 4.33
CA ALA A 16 -5.83 2.23 5.70
C ALA A 16 -7.07 2.10 6.61
N ALA A 17 -8.24 2.45 6.10
CA ALA A 17 -9.50 2.28 6.83
C ALA A 17 -9.85 0.80 7.00
N ALA A 18 -9.67 -0.01 5.96
CA ALA A 18 -9.94 -1.44 5.97
C ALA A 18 -9.16 -2.17 7.07
N HIS A 19 -7.91 -1.73 7.28
CA HIS A 19 -7.02 -2.19 8.36
C HIS A 19 -7.56 -1.89 9.77
N LEU A 20 -8.13 -0.70 9.99
CA LEU A 20 -8.73 -0.33 11.29
C LEU A 20 -9.94 -1.19 11.65
N TYR A 21 -10.71 -1.64 10.66
CA TYR A 21 -11.90 -2.49 10.88
C TYR A 21 -11.56 -3.98 11.07
N ALA A 22 -10.31 -4.39 10.88
CA ALA A 22 -9.90 -5.80 11.03
C ALA A 22 -9.49 -6.20 12.47
N LEU A 23 -9.50 -5.26 13.43
CA LEU A 23 -9.03 -5.47 14.81
C LEU A 23 -10.20 -5.74 15.78
N PRO A 24 -10.28 -6.96 16.33
CA PRO A 24 -10.16 -7.07 17.78
C PRO A 24 -9.36 -8.28 18.31
N GLY A 25 -8.65 -9.05 17.48
CA GLY A 25 -8.06 -10.33 17.92
C GLY A 25 -6.62 -10.66 17.47
N ALA A 26 -5.90 -9.74 16.83
CA ALA A 26 -4.55 -10.04 16.31
C ALA A 26 -3.46 -9.95 17.39
N ALA A 27 -2.49 -10.87 17.35
CA ALA A 27 -1.32 -10.86 18.24
C ALA A 27 -0.45 -9.60 18.04
N PRO A 28 0.27 -9.11 19.07
CA PRO A 28 0.97 -7.81 19.05
C PRO A 28 1.91 -7.59 17.85
N LEU A 29 2.62 -8.63 17.42
CA LEU A 29 3.55 -8.57 16.28
C LEU A 29 2.81 -8.40 14.94
N VAL A 30 1.63 -9.01 14.79
CA VAL A 30 0.80 -8.86 13.59
C VAL A 30 0.21 -7.45 13.55
N THR A 31 -0.21 -6.92 14.71
CA THR A 31 -0.70 -5.54 14.83
C THR A 31 0.36 -4.51 14.48
N PHE A 32 1.61 -4.68 14.93
CA PHE A 32 2.72 -3.79 14.57
C PHE A 32 2.98 -3.73 13.05
N TRP A 33 2.95 -4.88 12.38
CA TRP A 33 3.07 -4.92 10.92
C TRP A 33 1.93 -4.21 10.21
N LEU A 34 0.71 -4.38 10.72
CA LEU A 34 -0.50 -3.75 10.21
C LEU A 34 -0.44 -2.21 10.35
N GLU A 35 0.12 -1.69 11.45
CA GLU A 35 0.34 -0.25 11.67
C GLU A 35 1.41 0.34 10.73
N ILE A 36 2.51 -0.40 10.49
CA ILE A 36 3.53 -0.02 9.50
C ILE A 36 2.90 0.08 8.12
N GLU A 37 2.07 -0.88 7.76
CA GLU A 37 1.43 -0.95 6.46
C GLU A 37 0.51 0.25 6.22
N VAL A 38 -0.39 0.52 7.16
CA VAL A 38 -1.27 1.71 7.15
C VAL A 38 -0.46 2.99 7.00
N SER A 39 0.60 3.14 7.79
CA SER A 39 1.47 4.32 7.76
C SER A 39 2.15 4.49 6.39
N ALA A 40 2.61 3.40 5.79
CA ALA A 40 3.24 3.42 4.49
C ALA A 40 2.26 3.78 3.37
N PHE A 41 1.02 3.30 3.41
CA PHE A 41 0.00 3.65 2.42
C PHE A 41 -0.48 5.11 2.54
N ILE A 42 -0.45 5.70 3.73
CA ILE A 42 -0.62 7.16 3.90
C ILE A 42 0.52 7.91 3.19
N VAL A 43 1.77 7.49 3.37
CA VAL A 43 2.92 8.11 2.70
C VAL A 43 2.83 7.95 1.18
N ILE A 44 2.47 6.77 0.68
CA ILE A 44 2.26 6.51 -0.75
C ILE A 44 1.13 7.41 -1.31
N SER A 45 0.05 7.58 -0.56
CA SER A 45 -1.02 8.53 -0.92
C SER A 45 -0.46 9.93 -1.11
N MET A 46 0.34 10.42 -0.16
CA MET A 46 0.94 11.75 -0.22
C MET A 46 1.87 11.90 -1.42
N VAL A 47 2.69 10.89 -1.71
CA VAL A 47 3.58 10.86 -2.89
C VAL A 47 2.78 11.08 -4.18
N PHE A 48 1.69 10.33 -4.38
CA PHE A 48 0.88 10.47 -5.58
C PHE A 48 0.05 11.76 -5.58
N LEU A 49 -0.53 12.16 -4.46
CA LEU A 49 -1.30 13.41 -4.32
C LEU A 49 -0.46 14.63 -4.71
N LEU A 50 0.71 14.75 -4.08
CA LEU A 50 1.65 15.84 -4.29
C LEU A 50 2.35 15.72 -5.64
N GLY A 51 2.27 14.57 -6.29
CA GLY A 51 2.88 14.31 -7.58
C GLY A 51 4.39 14.24 -7.54
N LEU A 52 4.95 13.64 -6.48
CA LEU A 52 6.39 13.53 -6.26
C LEU A 52 6.96 12.41 -7.13
N LYS A 53 7.35 12.75 -8.36
CA LYS A 53 7.58 11.80 -9.44
C LYS A 53 8.71 10.81 -9.14
N ILE A 54 9.78 11.27 -8.50
CA ILE A 54 10.93 10.44 -8.13
C ILE A 54 10.54 9.30 -7.17
N TRP A 55 9.48 9.50 -6.38
CA TRP A 55 9.01 8.55 -5.38
C TRP A 55 7.95 7.59 -5.92
N TYR A 56 7.43 7.78 -7.14
CA TYR A 56 6.41 6.89 -7.71
C TYR A 56 6.91 5.46 -7.86
N ILE A 57 8.15 5.27 -8.35
CA ILE A 57 8.74 3.93 -8.52
C ILE A 57 8.89 3.23 -7.17
N PRO A 58 9.54 3.83 -6.15
CA PRO A 58 9.57 3.28 -4.79
C PRO A 58 8.20 2.92 -4.24
N SER A 59 7.19 3.78 -4.41
CA SER A 59 5.82 3.52 -3.93
C SER A 59 5.19 2.29 -4.59
N VAL A 60 5.36 2.11 -5.90
CA VAL A 60 4.83 0.93 -6.62
C VAL A 60 5.57 -0.33 -6.20
N ILE A 61 6.91 -0.28 -6.05
CA ILE A 61 7.72 -1.42 -5.62
C ILE A 61 7.33 -1.86 -4.20
N PHE A 62 7.14 -0.92 -3.29
CA PHE A 62 6.68 -1.23 -1.93
C PHE A 62 5.29 -1.88 -1.92
N THR A 63 4.38 -1.38 -2.75
CA THR A 63 3.04 -1.97 -2.87
C THR A 63 3.09 -3.40 -3.42
N LEU A 64 3.95 -3.64 -4.44
CA LEU A 64 4.21 -4.99 -4.97
C LEU A 64 4.81 -5.92 -3.92
N PHE A 65 5.74 -5.42 -3.11
CA PHE A 65 6.33 -6.19 -2.02
C PHE A 65 5.28 -6.63 -1.00
N ASN A 66 4.38 -5.73 -0.57
CA ASN A 66 3.31 -6.08 0.36
C ASN A 66 2.35 -7.11 -0.24
N LEU A 67 1.98 -6.95 -1.51
CA LEU A 67 1.16 -7.92 -2.23
C LEU A 67 1.81 -9.32 -2.23
N LEU A 68 3.13 -9.38 -2.47
CA LEU A 68 3.88 -10.64 -2.47
C LEU A 68 3.98 -11.25 -1.06
N VAL A 69 4.31 -10.45 -0.05
CA VAL A 69 4.37 -10.88 1.35
C VAL A 69 3.01 -11.41 1.80
N TYR A 70 1.92 -10.74 1.42
CA TYR A 70 0.56 -11.19 1.67
C TYR A 70 0.31 -12.60 1.12
N PHE A 71 0.63 -12.87 -0.16
CA PHE A 71 0.42 -14.20 -0.74
C PHE A 71 1.32 -15.27 -0.11
N ILE A 72 2.60 -14.95 0.14
CA ILE A 72 3.54 -15.86 0.80
C ILE A 72 3.06 -16.20 2.20
N SER A 73 2.57 -15.22 2.96
CA SER A 73 2.05 -15.40 4.32
C SER A 73 0.87 -16.37 4.38
N GLY A 74 0.08 -16.48 3.31
CA GLY A 74 -1.05 -17.40 3.22
C GLY A 74 -0.64 -18.87 3.10
N ILE A 75 0.58 -19.15 2.61
CA ILE A 75 1.06 -20.51 2.30
C ILE A 75 2.19 -20.93 3.25
N THR A 76 2.98 -19.98 3.73
CA THR A 76 4.15 -20.24 4.59
C THR A 76 4.12 -19.34 5.83
N ALA A 77 4.66 -19.83 6.94
CA ALA A 77 4.91 -18.98 8.11
C ALA A 77 5.95 -17.90 7.78
N LEU A 78 5.80 -16.72 8.37
CA LEU A 78 6.74 -15.61 8.21
C LEU A 78 7.34 -15.22 9.56
N PRO A 79 8.30 -15.96 10.13
CA PRO A 79 8.97 -15.52 11.36
C PRO A 79 9.74 -14.21 11.11
N PRO A 80 9.70 -13.21 12.02
CA PRO A 80 9.07 -13.22 13.35
C PRO A 80 7.59 -12.78 13.37
N ILE A 81 6.99 -12.48 12.22
CA ILE A 81 5.62 -11.96 12.04
C ILE A 81 4.56 -12.98 12.46
N SER A 82 4.67 -14.21 11.95
CA SER A 82 3.82 -15.33 12.31
C SER A 82 4.61 -16.63 12.35
N VAL A 83 4.30 -17.46 13.35
CA VAL A 83 4.91 -18.80 13.53
C VAL A 83 4.18 -19.89 12.75
N SER A 84 2.98 -19.59 12.26
CA SER A 84 2.19 -20.44 11.36
C SER A 84 1.80 -19.66 10.10
N PRO A 85 1.57 -20.36 8.97
CA PRO A 85 0.96 -19.71 7.81
C PRO A 85 -0.35 -19.07 8.20
N LEU A 86 -0.59 -17.88 7.69
CA LEU A 86 -1.83 -17.16 7.92
C LEU A 86 -2.88 -17.67 6.92
N VAL A 87 -3.22 -18.97 7.00
CA VAL A 87 -4.06 -19.70 6.03
C VAL A 87 -5.42 -19.01 5.78
N GLY A 88 -5.95 -18.29 6.78
CA GLY A 88 -7.12 -17.42 6.63
C GLY A 88 -6.98 -16.28 5.61
N HIS A 89 -5.78 -16.05 5.05
CA HIS A 89 -5.56 -15.19 3.89
C HIS A 89 -6.06 -15.85 2.61
N VAL A 90 -5.96 -17.18 2.48
CA VAL A 90 -6.39 -17.95 1.30
C VAL A 90 -7.91 -18.16 1.30
N GLU A 91 -8.56 -18.11 2.47
CA GLU A 91 -10.03 -18.17 2.65
C GLU A 91 -10.73 -16.80 2.40
N PHE A 92 -10.00 -15.89 1.75
CA PHE A 92 -10.26 -14.65 0.99
C PHE A 92 -11.58 -13.88 1.02
N LEU A 93 -12.75 -14.46 1.29
CA LEU A 93 -14.04 -13.78 1.17
C LEU A 93 -14.82 -13.67 2.48
N GLN A 94 -14.51 -14.50 3.47
CA GLN A 94 -15.36 -14.60 4.67
C GLN A 94 -14.73 -14.03 5.94
N TYR A 95 -13.40 -13.85 6.00
CA TYR A 95 -12.72 -13.60 7.28
C TYR A 95 -12.43 -12.12 7.62
N SER A 96 -12.47 -11.19 6.66
CA SER A 96 -12.23 -9.77 6.95
C SER A 96 -12.60 -8.89 5.75
N PHE A 97 -13.65 -8.07 5.89
CA PHE A 97 -13.95 -6.96 4.97
C PHE A 97 -12.71 -6.05 4.79
N GLY A 98 -11.87 -5.93 5.82
CA GLY A 98 -10.61 -5.18 5.80
C GLY A 98 -9.63 -5.67 4.72
N ARG A 99 -9.23 -6.94 4.78
CA ARG A 99 -8.13 -7.46 3.95
C ARG A 99 -8.46 -7.64 2.47
N ALA A 100 -9.72 -7.94 2.13
CA ALA A 100 -10.14 -8.04 0.73
C ALA A 100 -10.12 -6.66 0.03
N PHE A 101 -10.48 -5.61 0.75
CA PHE A 101 -10.38 -4.24 0.25
C PHE A 101 -8.93 -3.77 0.12
N SER A 102 -8.05 -4.21 1.02
CA SER A 102 -6.60 -3.98 0.91
C SER A 102 -6.01 -4.53 -0.38
N LEU A 103 -6.33 -5.79 -0.73
CA LEU A 103 -5.87 -6.39 -1.99
C LEU A 103 -6.29 -5.54 -3.20
N VAL A 104 -7.56 -5.14 -3.25
CA VAL A 104 -8.10 -4.31 -4.34
C VAL A 104 -7.38 -2.96 -4.38
N GLY A 105 -7.15 -2.34 -3.22
CA GLY A 105 -6.40 -1.10 -3.08
C GLY A 105 -4.98 -1.22 -3.64
N TRP A 106 -4.23 -2.25 -3.23
CA TRP A 106 -2.87 -2.47 -3.69
C TRP A 106 -2.80 -2.73 -5.20
N LEU A 107 -3.67 -3.58 -5.74
CA LEU A 107 -3.73 -3.84 -7.18
C LEU A 107 -4.03 -2.57 -7.96
N TYR A 108 -4.95 -1.73 -7.48
CA TYR A 108 -5.25 -0.44 -8.10
C TYR A 108 -4.04 0.49 -8.08
N ILE A 109 -3.39 0.64 -6.91
CA ILE A 109 -2.19 1.48 -6.74
C ILE A 109 -1.07 1.00 -7.68
N ILE A 110 -0.86 -0.30 -7.84
CA ILE A 110 0.14 -0.85 -8.74
C ILE A 110 -0.19 -0.49 -10.19
N ILE A 111 -1.40 -0.82 -10.66
CA ILE A 111 -1.79 -0.60 -12.06
C ILE A 111 -1.76 0.89 -12.41
N VAL A 112 -2.41 1.72 -11.59
CA VAL A 112 -2.49 3.16 -11.83
C VAL A 112 -1.16 3.85 -11.56
N GLY A 113 -0.39 3.38 -10.58
CA GLY A 113 0.97 3.84 -10.32
C GLY A 113 1.88 3.62 -11.52
N LEU A 114 1.84 2.46 -12.17
CA LEU A 114 2.58 2.18 -13.40
C LEU A 114 2.18 3.12 -14.55
N ILE A 115 0.87 3.40 -14.70
CA ILE A 115 0.37 4.38 -15.67
C ILE A 115 0.93 5.77 -15.34
N LEU A 116 0.88 6.20 -14.08
CA LEU A 116 1.39 7.49 -13.65
C LEU A 116 2.92 7.59 -13.79
N ILE A 117 3.68 6.51 -13.60
CA ILE A 117 5.12 6.47 -13.86
C ILE A 117 5.42 6.79 -15.33
N ARG A 118 4.57 6.36 -16.28
CA ARG A 118 4.80 6.65 -17.69
C ARG A 118 4.28 8.01 -18.15
N TYR A 119 3.07 8.39 -17.71
CA TYR A 119 2.34 9.50 -18.34
C TYR A 119 2.30 10.78 -17.51
N ASP A 120 2.62 10.70 -16.22
CA ASP A 120 2.53 11.85 -15.35
C ASP A 120 3.85 12.64 -15.30
N ARG A 121 3.80 13.96 -15.52
CA ARG A 121 5.01 14.80 -15.47
C ARG A 121 5.43 15.20 -14.04
N GLY A 122 4.65 14.81 -13.03
CA GLY A 122 4.86 15.25 -11.65
C GLY A 122 4.29 16.65 -11.38
N SER A 123 4.51 17.19 -10.19
CA SER A 123 4.17 18.57 -9.83
C SER A 123 5.39 19.49 -9.84
N LYS A 124 5.15 20.80 -9.72
CA LYS A 124 6.20 21.83 -9.57
C LYS A 124 7.07 21.64 -8.31
N LEU A 125 6.61 20.86 -7.32
CA LEU A 125 7.43 20.48 -6.16
C LEU A 125 8.68 19.69 -6.57
N ASN A 126 8.60 18.90 -7.65
CA ASN A 126 9.78 18.16 -8.13
C ASN A 126 10.88 19.09 -8.64
N ASP A 127 10.51 20.25 -9.19
CA ASP A 127 11.48 21.22 -9.69
C ASP A 127 12.16 21.95 -8.53
N LEU A 128 11.41 22.25 -7.47
CA LEU A 128 11.94 22.80 -6.22
C LEU A 128 12.91 21.83 -5.54
N MET A 129 12.56 20.55 -5.43
CA MET A 129 13.44 19.53 -4.82
C MET A 129 14.75 19.31 -5.59
N LYS A 130 14.79 19.61 -6.89
CA LYS A 130 16.02 19.51 -7.68
C LYS A 130 16.97 20.68 -7.43
N GLN A 131 16.46 21.84 -7.02
CA GLN A 131 17.26 23.04 -6.75
C GLN A 131 18.09 22.90 -5.48
N ASP A 132 17.61 22.14 -4.49
CA ASP A 132 18.32 21.89 -3.23
C ASP A 132 19.48 20.87 -3.35
N THR A 133 19.56 20.14 -4.46
CA THR A 133 20.64 19.16 -4.74
C THR A 133 21.82 19.74 -5.53
N ASN A 134 21.80 21.05 -5.84
CA ASN A 134 22.90 21.78 -6.49
C ASN A 134 23.48 22.81 -5.53
#